data_AF-A0A9E1ZZC3-F1
#
_entry.id   AF-A0A9E1ZZC3-F1
#
_cell.length_a   1.000
_cell.length_b   1.000
_cell.length_c   1.000
_cell.angle_alpha   90.00
_cell.angle_beta   90.00
_cell.angle_gamma   90.00
#
_symmetry.space_group_name_H-M   'P 1'
#
loop_
_entity.id
_entity.type
_entity.pdbx_description
1 polymer ?
#
loop_
_entity_poly.entity_id
_entity_poly.type
_entity_poly.pdbx_seq_one_letter_code
_entity_poly.pdbx_strand_id
1 'polypeptide(L)'
;AVRESQIARLKKIRAIRDEAACKKSLDALKQAAVSESGNLLALAIDATRARVTGGEISETLADVYTRYHAEVRSVSGIYGAAYMGDEDFEAIKSQLENFAREEGRRPRMLVAKMGQDGHDRGAKVIATSFADIGFDVDISPLFQTPGEAAKQAIENDVHLIGVSTHAGGHKTLVPELIRALKERDADNIFVVCGGVIPEQDFAFLYEAGVTAIYGPGTHIPTAALEILETIRQHRKAA
;
A
#
# COMPACT_ATOMS: atom_id res chain seq x y z
N ALA A 1 7.59 -8.41 20.70
CA ALA A 1 7.21 -7.73 21.96
C ALA A 1 5.75 -7.24 22.01
N VAL A 2 5.38 -6.08 21.43
CA VAL A 2 4.02 -5.51 21.59
C VAL A 2 2.93 -6.41 20.99
N ARG A 3 3.11 -6.86 19.74
CA ARG A 3 2.16 -7.78 19.06
C ARG A 3 1.90 -9.05 19.89
N GLU A 4 2.96 -9.70 20.35
CA GLU A 4 2.88 -10.94 21.13
C GLU A 4 2.16 -10.73 22.46
N SER A 5 2.42 -9.61 23.14
CA SER A 5 1.71 -9.22 24.36
C SER A 5 0.21 -9.04 24.11
N GLN A 6 -0.19 -8.37 23.02
CA GLN A 6 -1.62 -8.23 22.67
C GLN A 6 -2.27 -9.58 22.35
N ILE A 7 -1.57 -10.47 21.62
CA ILE A 7 -2.07 -11.83 21.35
C ILE A 7 -2.26 -12.61 22.66
N ALA A 8 -1.31 -12.55 23.58
CA ALA A 8 -1.43 -13.20 24.89
C ALA A 8 -2.61 -12.66 25.71
N ARG A 9 -2.83 -11.34 25.69
CA ARG A 9 -3.99 -10.71 26.33
C ARG A 9 -5.31 -11.17 25.72
N LEU A 10 -5.40 -11.22 24.39
CA LEU A 10 -6.59 -11.72 23.69
C LEU A 10 -6.88 -13.18 24.04
N LYS A 11 -5.86 -14.04 24.04
CA LYS A 11 -5.99 -15.46 24.46
C LYS A 11 -6.51 -15.56 25.89
N LYS A 12 -5.93 -14.79 26.83
CA LYS A 12 -6.36 -14.78 28.23
C LYS A 12 -7.81 -14.33 28.38
N ILE A 13 -8.21 -13.24 27.73
CA ILE A 13 -9.59 -12.72 27.83
C ILE A 13 -10.60 -13.71 27.25
N ARG A 14 -10.31 -14.31 26.09
CA ARG A 14 -11.17 -15.34 25.48
C ARG A 14 -11.30 -16.59 26.34
N ALA A 15 -10.26 -16.96 27.09
CA ALA A 15 -10.30 -18.13 27.97
C ALA A 15 -11.16 -17.94 29.23
N ILE A 16 -11.39 -16.70 29.69
CA ILE A 16 -12.05 -16.44 30.98
C ILE A 16 -13.41 -15.73 30.86
N ARG A 17 -13.78 -15.28 29.66
CA ARG A 17 -15.04 -14.55 29.45
C ARG A 17 -16.24 -15.49 29.47
N ASP A 18 -17.39 -14.93 29.78
CA ASP A 18 -18.67 -15.63 29.60
C ASP A 18 -19.03 -15.64 28.11
N GLU A 19 -18.82 -16.78 27.46
CA GLU A 19 -19.10 -16.96 26.03
C GLU A 19 -20.60 -16.84 25.70
N ALA A 20 -21.48 -17.23 26.63
CA ALA A 20 -22.93 -17.11 26.41
C ALA A 20 -23.36 -15.63 26.44
N ALA A 21 -22.81 -14.85 27.38
CA ALA A 21 -23.03 -13.40 27.42
C ALA A 21 -22.44 -12.72 26.17
N CYS A 22 -21.24 -13.10 25.74
CA CYS A 22 -20.62 -12.58 24.50
C CYS A 22 -21.52 -12.79 23.29
N LYS A 23 -21.96 -14.05 23.08
CA LYS A 23 -22.82 -14.41 21.96
C LYS A 23 -24.14 -13.64 22.00
N LYS A 24 -24.80 -13.58 23.17
CA LYS A 24 -26.05 -12.83 23.35
C LYS A 24 -25.90 -11.35 22.98
N SER A 25 -24.80 -10.71 23.39
CA SER A 25 -24.55 -9.31 23.06
C SER A 25 -24.26 -9.09 21.57
N LEU A 26 -23.52 -10.01 20.93
CA LEU A 26 -23.27 -9.96 19.48
C LEU A 26 -24.56 -10.17 18.67
N ASP A 27 -25.40 -11.13 19.07
CA ASP A 27 -26.69 -11.39 18.41
C ASP A 27 -27.61 -10.18 18.51
N ALA A 28 -27.69 -9.53 19.67
CA ALA A 28 -28.46 -8.31 19.87
C ALA A 28 -27.93 -7.16 18.99
N LEU A 29 -26.60 -6.99 18.91
CA LEU A 29 -25.96 -5.99 18.05
C LEU A 29 -26.28 -6.22 16.57
N LYS A 30 -26.18 -7.49 16.11
CA LYS A 30 -26.51 -7.87 14.73
C LYS A 30 -27.98 -7.64 14.42
N GLN A 31 -28.88 -8.03 15.32
CA GLN A 31 -30.31 -7.82 15.14
C GLN A 31 -30.68 -6.33 15.06
N ALA A 32 -30.09 -5.50 15.93
CA ALA A 32 -30.26 -4.06 15.86
C ALA A 32 -29.77 -3.47 14.53
N ALA A 33 -28.61 -3.93 14.04
CA ALA A 33 -28.07 -3.52 12.75
C ALA A 33 -28.95 -3.91 11.56
N VAL A 34 -29.49 -5.14 11.54
CA VAL A 34 -30.40 -5.64 10.49
C VAL A 34 -31.75 -4.93 10.51
N SER A 35 -32.30 -4.69 11.71
CA SER A 35 -33.61 -4.07 11.90
C SER A 35 -33.59 -2.54 11.83
N GLU A 36 -32.40 -1.94 11.71
CA GLU A 36 -32.19 -0.49 11.82
C GLU A 36 -32.86 0.12 13.08
N SER A 37 -32.89 -0.64 14.18
CA SER A 37 -33.59 -0.27 15.41
C SER A 37 -32.68 -0.34 16.63
N GLY A 38 -32.94 0.54 17.60
CA GLY A 38 -32.13 0.66 18.81
C GLY A 38 -30.87 1.51 18.64
N ASN A 39 -30.02 1.52 19.67
CA ASN A 39 -28.79 2.31 19.71
C ASN A 39 -27.56 1.38 19.67
N LEU A 40 -26.84 1.38 18.54
CA LEU A 40 -25.68 0.50 18.34
C LEU A 40 -24.55 0.78 19.33
N LEU A 41 -24.37 2.03 19.76
CA LEU A 41 -23.35 2.37 20.76
C LEU A 41 -23.69 1.75 22.13
N ALA A 42 -24.95 1.83 22.56
CA ALA A 42 -25.40 1.19 23.80
C ALA A 42 -25.17 -0.33 23.77
N LEU A 43 -25.50 -0.99 22.65
CA LEU A 43 -25.27 -2.42 22.48
C LEU A 43 -23.78 -2.78 22.41
N ALA A 44 -22.94 -1.92 21.81
CA ALA A 44 -21.50 -2.10 21.79
C ALA A 44 -20.87 -1.94 23.19
N ILE A 45 -21.41 -1.06 24.04
CA ILE A 45 -21.01 -0.93 25.45
C ILE A 45 -21.33 -2.23 26.19
N ASP A 46 -22.52 -2.81 25.97
CA ASP A 46 -22.91 -4.09 26.58
C ASP A 46 -22.02 -5.25 26.11
N ALA A 47 -21.72 -5.34 24.81
CA ALA A 47 -20.79 -6.31 24.25
C ALA A 47 -19.37 -6.16 24.85
N THR A 48 -18.89 -4.92 24.97
CA THR A 48 -17.58 -4.63 25.58
C THR A 48 -17.55 -5.04 27.05
N ARG A 49 -18.65 -4.83 27.80
CA ARG A 49 -18.80 -5.29 29.18
C ARG A 49 -18.73 -6.81 29.28
N ALA A 50 -19.30 -7.53 28.31
CA ALA A 50 -19.20 -8.98 28.17
C ALA A 50 -17.82 -9.48 27.71
N ARG A 51 -16.86 -8.59 27.42
CA ARG A 51 -15.51 -8.92 26.90
C ARG A 51 -15.48 -9.38 25.44
N VAL A 52 -16.45 -8.93 24.66
CA VAL A 52 -16.35 -8.96 23.19
C VAL A 52 -15.27 -7.96 22.75
N THR A 53 -14.43 -8.37 21.82
CA THR A 53 -13.32 -7.58 21.28
C THR A 53 -13.80 -6.58 20.23
N GLY A 54 -13.02 -5.52 20.00
CA GLY A 54 -13.32 -4.56 18.93
C GLY A 54 -13.45 -5.23 17.55
N GLY A 55 -12.62 -6.25 17.28
CA GLY A 55 -12.70 -7.03 16.04
C GLY A 55 -14.02 -7.79 15.90
N GLU A 56 -14.50 -8.44 16.96
CA GLU A 56 -15.78 -9.16 16.94
C GLU A 56 -16.98 -8.20 16.77
N ILE A 57 -16.95 -7.03 17.41
CA ILE A 57 -17.98 -5.99 17.24
C ILE A 57 -17.99 -5.47 15.80
N SER A 58 -16.82 -5.09 15.27
CA SER A 58 -16.69 -4.58 13.91
C SER A 58 -17.08 -5.62 12.86
N GLU A 59 -16.70 -6.88 13.05
CA GLU A 59 -17.06 -7.97 12.12
C GLU A 59 -18.57 -8.23 12.12
N THR A 60 -19.19 -8.23 13.30
CA THR A 60 -20.65 -8.41 13.43
C THR A 60 -21.44 -7.33 12.69
N LEU A 61 -20.95 -6.08 12.70
CA LEU A 61 -21.55 -4.99 11.93
C LEU A 61 -21.21 -5.09 10.44
N ALA A 62 -20.00 -5.55 10.10
CA ALA A 62 -19.58 -5.77 8.70
C ALA A 62 -20.39 -6.88 8.01
N ASP A 63 -20.88 -7.89 8.74
CA ASP A 63 -21.82 -8.90 8.22
C ASP A 63 -23.11 -8.29 7.66
N VAL A 64 -23.51 -7.11 8.15
CA VAL A 64 -24.74 -6.42 7.75
C VAL A 64 -24.44 -5.28 6.77
N TYR A 65 -23.43 -4.46 7.08
CA TYR A 65 -23.13 -3.24 6.33
C TYR A 65 -22.05 -3.41 5.26
N THR A 66 -21.39 -4.57 5.21
CA THR A 66 -20.21 -4.84 4.37
C THR A 66 -19.01 -3.93 4.70
N ARG A 67 -17.95 -4.01 3.89
CA ARG A 67 -16.76 -3.15 4.00
C ARG A 67 -16.70 -2.26 2.77
N TYR A 68 -16.51 -0.97 2.97
CA TYR A 68 -16.39 -0.01 1.86
C TYR A 68 -15.10 -0.27 1.07
N HIS A 69 -15.23 -0.31 -0.26
CA HIS A 69 -14.11 -0.34 -1.20
C HIS A 69 -14.08 0.97 -1.97
N ALA A 70 -12.98 1.71 -1.83
CA ALA A 70 -12.80 2.97 -2.53
C ALA A 70 -12.45 2.73 -4.01
N GLU A 71 -13.11 3.44 -4.92
CA GLU A 71 -12.67 3.54 -6.30
C GLU A 71 -11.42 4.42 -6.39
N VAL A 72 -10.35 3.86 -6.94
CA VAL A 72 -9.13 4.61 -7.18
C VAL A 72 -9.30 5.42 -8.47
N ARG A 73 -9.41 6.74 -8.33
CA ARG A 73 -9.44 7.68 -9.46
C ARG A 73 -8.10 8.38 -9.57
N SER A 74 -7.43 8.19 -10.71
CA SER A 74 -6.22 8.93 -11.05
C SER A 74 -6.57 10.30 -11.60
N VAL A 75 -5.75 11.29 -11.27
CA VAL A 75 -5.77 12.62 -11.88
C VAL A 75 -4.55 12.73 -12.78
N SER A 76 -4.66 13.37 -13.92
CA SER A 76 -3.55 13.56 -14.89
C SER A 76 -3.58 14.97 -15.45
N GLY A 77 -2.43 15.47 -15.87
CA GLY A 77 -2.21 16.74 -16.54
C GLY A 77 -2.02 17.95 -15.62
N ILE A 78 -2.11 17.79 -14.29
CA ILE A 78 -1.95 18.89 -13.35
C ILE A 78 -0.46 19.17 -13.08
N TYR A 79 0.33 18.11 -12.90
CA TYR A 79 1.75 18.26 -12.58
C TYR A 79 2.52 18.75 -13.79
N GLY A 80 2.29 18.14 -14.96
CA GLY A 80 2.94 18.55 -16.21
C GLY A 80 2.61 19.98 -16.63
N ALA A 81 1.40 20.48 -16.33
CA ALA A 81 1.02 21.87 -16.62
C ALA A 81 1.90 22.88 -15.87
N ALA A 82 2.38 22.54 -14.67
CA ALA A 82 3.25 23.42 -13.88
C ALA A 82 4.68 23.53 -14.44
N TYR A 83 5.08 22.59 -15.31
CA TYR A 83 6.41 22.53 -15.95
C TYR A 83 6.36 22.85 -17.46
N MET A 84 5.28 23.45 -17.95
CA MET A 84 5.21 23.85 -19.35
C MET A 84 6.31 24.85 -19.70
N GLY A 85 7.12 24.50 -20.71
CA GLY A 85 8.24 25.33 -21.17
C GLY A 85 9.53 25.12 -20.35
N ASP A 86 9.54 24.19 -19.41
CA ASP A 86 10.76 23.79 -18.70
C ASP A 86 11.58 22.82 -19.58
N GLU A 87 12.79 23.25 -19.97
CA GLU A 87 13.67 22.49 -20.87
C GLU A 87 14.11 21.15 -20.28
N ASP A 88 14.36 21.10 -18.96
CA ASP A 88 14.78 19.88 -18.27
C ASP A 88 13.62 18.87 -18.24
N PHE A 89 12.40 19.33 -18.00
CA PHE A 89 11.20 18.48 -18.01
C PHE A 89 10.92 17.89 -19.40
N GLU A 90 11.04 18.67 -20.46
CA GLU A 90 10.87 18.20 -21.83
C GLU A 90 12.00 17.25 -22.27
N ALA A 91 13.22 17.46 -21.78
CA ALA A 91 14.32 16.52 -21.98
C ALA A 91 14.04 15.16 -21.33
N ILE A 92 13.47 15.14 -20.12
CA ILE A 92 13.07 13.90 -19.43
C ILE A 92 12.01 13.16 -20.24
N LYS A 93 10.95 13.85 -20.65
CA LYS A 93 9.91 13.27 -21.53
C LYS A 93 10.49 12.64 -22.78
N SER A 94 11.40 13.35 -23.45
CA SER A 94 12.09 12.86 -24.64
C SER A 94 12.86 11.57 -24.38
N GLN A 95 13.50 11.43 -23.20
CA GLN A 95 14.18 10.19 -22.82
C GLN A 95 13.21 9.03 -22.60
N LEU A 96 12.04 9.26 -22.00
CA LEU A 96 11.01 8.24 -21.83
C LEU A 96 10.38 7.82 -23.16
N GLU A 97 10.18 8.76 -24.08
CA GLU A 97 9.69 8.43 -25.42
C GLU A 97 10.69 7.59 -26.21
N ASN A 98 12.00 7.87 -26.06
CA ASN A 98 13.04 7.05 -26.64
C ASN A 98 13.04 5.64 -26.03
N PHE A 99 12.92 5.54 -24.70
CA PHE A 99 12.75 4.25 -24.03
C PHE A 99 11.53 3.49 -24.58
N ALA A 100 10.38 4.16 -24.72
CA ALA A 100 9.17 3.53 -25.23
C ALA A 100 9.31 3.05 -26.68
N ARG A 101 10.08 3.76 -27.51
CA ARG A 101 10.41 3.34 -28.88
C ARG A 101 11.37 2.15 -28.90
N GLU A 102 12.35 2.12 -28.01
CA GLU A 102 13.35 1.05 -27.92
C GLU A 102 12.77 -0.25 -27.34
N GLU A 103 11.88 -0.15 -26.35
CA GLU A 103 11.30 -1.29 -25.62
C GLU A 103 9.93 -1.73 -26.19
N GLY A 104 9.33 -0.92 -27.05
CA GLY A 104 7.97 -1.14 -27.57
C GLY A 104 6.86 -0.88 -26.54
N ARG A 105 7.20 -0.40 -25.34
CA ARG A 105 6.25 -0.01 -24.28
C ARG A 105 6.84 1.04 -23.35
N ARG A 106 5.99 1.82 -22.70
CA ARG A 106 6.40 2.81 -21.68
C ARG A 106 6.93 2.11 -20.43
N PRO A 107 7.80 2.79 -19.64
CA PRO A 107 8.17 2.28 -18.33
C PRO A 107 6.90 2.26 -17.47
N ARG A 108 6.66 1.12 -16.81
CA ARG A 108 5.43 0.83 -16.07
C ARG A 108 5.72 0.62 -14.60
N MET A 109 4.95 1.27 -13.73
CA MET A 109 5.12 1.15 -12.28
C MET A 109 3.80 0.89 -11.54
N LEU A 110 3.87 0.12 -10.46
CA LEU A 110 2.80 0.04 -9.46
C LEU A 110 3.15 0.92 -8.26
N VAL A 111 2.34 1.95 -7.99
CA VAL A 111 2.41 2.70 -6.74
C VAL A 111 1.58 1.96 -5.69
N ALA A 112 2.26 1.33 -4.73
CA ALA A 112 1.64 0.41 -3.78
C ALA A 112 1.47 1.01 -2.37
N LYS A 113 0.29 0.77 -1.80
CA LYS A 113 -0.04 0.96 -0.38
C LYS A 113 -0.29 -0.39 0.27
N MET A 114 0.54 -0.74 1.24
CA MET A 114 0.46 -2.02 1.95
C MET A 114 0.09 -1.84 3.42
N GLY A 115 -0.63 -2.81 3.96
CA GLY A 115 -1.10 -2.79 5.34
C GLY A 115 -2.12 -1.68 5.58
N GLN A 116 -2.39 -1.34 6.84
CA GLN A 116 -3.45 -0.40 7.21
C GLN A 116 -3.07 1.09 7.02
N ASP A 117 -2.05 1.37 6.22
CA ASP A 117 -1.56 2.74 5.98
C ASP A 117 -2.46 3.49 4.99
N GLY A 118 -3.29 4.40 5.51
CA GLY A 118 -4.19 5.25 4.72
C GLY A 118 -3.55 6.54 4.16
N HIS A 119 -2.27 6.79 4.37
CA HIS A 119 -1.61 8.00 3.84
C HIS A 119 -1.40 7.87 2.33
N ASP A 120 -2.26 8.51 1.53
CA ASP A 120 -2.26 8.36 0.07
C ASP A 120 -1.87 9.63 -0.70
N ARG A 121 -1.76 10.78 -0.03
CA ARG A 121 -1.40 12.05 -0.70
C ARG A 121 -0.09 11.94 -1.48
N GLY A 122 0.97 11.44 -0.84
CA GLY A 122 2.27 11.27 -1.50
C GLY A 122 2.19 10.26 -2.65
N ALA A 123 1.53 9.13 -2.44
CA ALA A 123 1.33 8.11 -3.47
C ALA A 123 0.58 8.67 -4.70
N LYS A 124 -0.51 9.44 -4.49
CA LYS A 124 -1.29 10.06 -5.56
C LYS A 124 -0.51 11.13 -6.31
N VAL A 125 0.30 11.93 -5.61
CA VAL A 125 1.18 12.93 -6.24
C VAL A 125 2.24 12.24 -7.10
N ILE A 126 2.92 11.23 -6.58
CA ILE A 126 3.88 10.45 -7.38
C ILE A 126 3.19 9.83 -8.60
N ALA A 127 2.00 9.25 -8.42
CA ALA A 127 1.32 8.60 -9.52
C ALA A 127 0.92 9.57 -10.64
N THR A 128 0.33 10.73 -10.31
CA THR A 128 -0.02 11.75 -11.30
C THR A 128 1.21 12.34 -11.96
N SER A 129 2.27 12.63 -11.19
CA SER A 129 3.49 13.23 -11.73
C SER A 129 4.23 12.27 -12.67
N PHE A 130 4.36 10.99 -12.31
CA PHE A 130 5.01 10.00 -13.18
C PHE A 130 4.20 9.73 -14.45
N ALA A 131 2.86 9.72 -14.35
CA ALA A 131 1.99 9.64 -15.52
C ALA A 131 2.17 10.85 -16.45
N ASP A 132 2.27 12.07 -15.90
CA ASP A 132 2.49 13.30 -16.67
C ASP A 132 3.88 13.37 -17.33
N ILE A 133 4.87 12.69 -16.73
CA ILE A 133 6.23 12.55 -17.28
C ILE A 133 6.26 11.50 -18.43
N GLY A 134 5.39 10.49 -18.39
CA GLY A 134 5.26 9.49 -19.46
C GLY A 134 5.39 8.03 -19.02
N PHE A 135 5.35 7.74 -17.73
CA PHE A 135 5.21 6.36 -17.23
C PHE A 135 3.77 5.87 -17.39
N ASP A 136 3.61 4.56 -17.58
CA ASP A 136 2.33 3.90 -17.32
C ASP A 136 2.25 3.59 -15.82
N VAL A 137 1.28 4.19 -15.13
CA VAL A 137 1.19 4.12 -13.67
C VAL A 137 -0.09 3.43 -13.23
N ASP A 138 0.08 2.32 -12.51
CA ASP A 138 -1.00 1.68 -11.77
C ASP A 138 -0.94 2.11 -10.30
N ILE A 139 -2.09 2.34 -9.68
CA ILE A 139 -2.20 2.64 -8.25
C ILE A 139 -2.90 1.48 -7.58
N SER A 140 -2.28 0.91 -6.54
CA SER A 140 -2.90 -0.18 -5.79
C SER A 140 -4.12 0.33 -5.00
N PRO A 141 -5.15 -0.51 -4.78
CA PRO A 141 -6.10 -0.29 -3.70
C PRO A 141 -5.39 -0.08 -2.37
N LEU A 142 -6.05 0.64 -1.46
CA LEU A 142 -5.61 0.72 -0.07
C LEU A 142 -5.73 -0.65 0.61
N PHE A 143 -4.91 -0.85 1.64
CA PHE A 143 -5.00 -2.00 2.55
C PHE A 143 -4.61 -3.36 1.98
N GLN A 144 -3.90 -3.39 0.86
CA GLN A 144 -3.36 -4.64 0.32
C GLN A 144 -2.32 -5.26 1.25
N THR A 145 -2.28 -6.58 1.25
CA THR A 145 -1.16 -7.36 1.76
C THR A 145 0.01 -7.33 0.78
N PRO A 146 1.25 -7.61 1.24
CA PRO A 146 2.39 -7.74 0.34
C PRO A 146 2.18 -8.80 -0.76
N GLY A 147 1.49 -9.89 -0.43
CA GLY A 147 1.18 -10.96 -1.38
C GLY A 147 0.21 -10.53 -2.49
N GLU A 148 -0.77 -9.69 -2.18
CA GLU A 148 -1.71 -9.11 -3.15
C GLU A 148 -1.03 -8.06 -4.03
N ALA A 149 -0.20 -7.19 -3.43
CA ALA A 149 0.57 -6.19 -4.19
C ALA A 149 1.55 -6.85 -5.17
N ALA A 150 2.27 -7.90 -4.76
CA ALA A 150 3.12 -8.68 -5.65
C ALA A 150 2.32 -9.34 -6.78
N LYS A 151 1.17 -9.94 -6.47
CA LYS A 151 0.30 -10.54 -7.48
C LYS A 151 -0.12 -9.50 -8.53
N GLN A 152 -0.60 -8.34 -8.08
CA GLN A 152 -1.02 -7.26 -8.97
C GLN A 152 0.14 -6.75 -9.84
N ALA A 153 1.33 -6.59 -9.27
CA ALA A 153 2.52 -6.16 -10.02
C ALA A 153 2.88 -7.12 -11.16
N ILE A 154 2.82 -8.43 -10.88
CA ILE A 154 3.08 -9.48 -11.87
C ILE A 154 2.00 -9.51 -12.95
N GLU A 155 0.73 -9.49 -12.56
CA GLU A 155 -0.41 -9.50 -13.51
C GLU A 155 -0.39 -8.28 -14.45
N ASN A 156 0.10 -7.14 -13.96
CA ASN A 156 0.21 -5.92 -14.74
C ASN A 156 1.53 -5.80 -15.54
N ASP A 157 2.45 -6.76 -15.41
CA ASP A 157 3.78 -6.73 -16.03
C ASP A 157 4.51 -5.38 -15.78
N VAL A 158 4.55 -4.96 -14.52
CA VAL A 158 5.22 -3.71 -14.14
C VAL A 158 6.74 -3.89 -14.10
N HIS A 159 7.49 -2.84 -14.43
CA HIS A 159 8.95 -2.86 -14.30
C HIS A 159 9.38 -2.66 -12.84
N LEU A 160 8.60 -1.89 -12.06
CA LEU A 160 8.88 -1.63 -10.66
C LEU A 160 7.64 -1.50 -9.79
N ILE A 161 7.83 -1.72 -8.49
CA ILE A 161 6.86 -1.37 -7.45
C ILE A 161 7.42 -0.21 -6.62
N GLY A 162 6.71 0.91 -6.61
CA GLY A 162 6.96 2.03 -5.71
C GLY A 162 6.13 1.92 -4.44
N VAL A 163 6.73 1.43 -3.35
CA VAL A 163 6.06 1.31 -2.05
C VAL A 163 6.02 2.66 -1.35
N SER A 164 4.82 3.20 -1.13
CA SER A 164 4.64 4.43 -0.34
C SER A 164 4.28 4.10 1.11
N THR A 165 5.18 4.35 2.05
CA THR A 165 5.06 3.94 3.46
C THR A 165 5.23 5.12 4.42
N HIS A 166 4.25 5.31 5.31
CA HIS A 166 4.25 6.38 6.32
C HIS A 166 3.89 5.89 7.72
N ALA A 167 3.47 4.61 7.85
CA ALA A 167 2.98 4.03 9.10
C ALA A 167 3.98 3.10 9.81
N GLY A 168 5.27 3.15 9.46
CA GLY A 168 6.33 2.37 10.13
C GLY A 168 6.31 0.85 9.87
N GLY A 169 5.53 0.39 8.90
CA GLY A 169 5.43 -1.03 8.52
C GLY A 169 6.55 -1.52 7.60
N HIS A 170 7.42 -0.63 7.12
CA HIS A 170 8.40 -0.91 6.06
C HIS A 170 9.35 -2.06 6.39
N LYS A 171 9.82 -2.19 7.64
CA LYS A 171 10.74 -3.29 8.01
C LYS A 171 10.11 -4.68 8.00
N THR A 172 8.79 -4.79 7.87
CA THR A 172 8.06 -6.06 7.78
C THR A 172 7.45 -6.24 6.41
N LEU A 173 6.67 -5.27 5.94
CA LEU A 173 5.88 -5.39 4.72
C LEU A 173 6.74 -5.40 3.45
N VAL A 174 7.83 -4.62 3.42
CA VAL A 174 8.70 -4.56 2.23
C VAL A 174 9.51 -5.85 2.04
N PRO A 175 10.17 -6.41 3.08
CA PRO A 175 10.79 -7.73 2.95
C PRO A 175 9.79 -8.82 2.56
N GLU A 176 8.56 -8.78 3.10
CA GLU A 176 7.51 -9.73 2.71
C GLU A 176 7.08 -9.58 1.25
N LEU A 177 7.02 -8.36 0.73
CA LEU A 177 6.73 -8.08 -0.68
C LEU A 177 7.81 -8.67 -1.59
N ILE A 178 9.08 -8.37 -1.28
CA ILE A 178 10.23 -8.87 -2.06
C ILE A 178 10.28 -10.40 -2.02
N ARG A 179 10.03 -11.01 -0.85
CA ARG A 179 9.92 -12.47 -0.75
C ARG A 179 8.77 -13.01 -1.61
N ALA A 180 7.60 -12.37 -1.58
CA ALA A 180 6.44 -12.79 -2.35
C ALA A 180 6.60 -12.61 -3.88
N LEU A 181 7.51 -11.75 -4.34
CA LEU A 181 7.93 -11.66 -5.74
C LEU A 181 8.87 -12.82 -6.10
N LYS A 182 9.88 -13.08 -5.26
CA LYS A 182 10.83 -14.20 -5.45
C LYS A 182 10.15 -15.56 -5.45
N GLU A 183 9.18 -15.77 -4.57
CA GLU A 183 8.38 -17.02 -4.51
C GLU A 183 7.54 -17.26 -5.77
N ARG A 184 7.43 -16.26 -6.65
CA ARG A 184 6.68 -16.30 -7.91
C ARG A 184 7.57 -16.05 -9.14
N ASP A 185 8.88 -16.22 -8.99
CA ASP A 185 9.88 -16.04 -10.06
C ASP A 185 9.81 -14.66 -10.75
N ALA A 186 9.47 -13.62 -9.97
CA ALA A 186 9.27 -12.24 -10.44
C ALA A 186 10.31 -11.27 -9.87
N ASP A 187 11.52 -11.76 -9.62
CA ASP A 187 12.66 -11.00 -9.09
C ASP A 187 13.23 -9.97 -10.08
N ASN A 188 12.78 -9.99 -11.33
CA ASN A 188 13.03 -8.92 -12.31
C ASN A 188 12.26 -7.62 -11.99
N ILE A 189 11.19 -7.68 -11.18
CA ILE A 189 10.44 -6.51 -10.75
C ILE A 189 11.13 -5.92 -9.52
N PHE A 190 11.81 -4.80 -9.68
CA PHE A 190 12.53 -4.19 -8.58
C PHE A 190 11.63 -3.31 -7.71
N VAL A 191 12.01 -3.15 -6.43
CA VAL A 191 11.20 -2.46 -5.42
C VAL A 191 11.92 -1.20 -4.97
N VAL A 192 11.24 -0.05 -5.07
CA VAL A 192 11.68 1.21 -4.47
C VAL A 192 10.74 1.60 -3.35
N CYS A 193 11.28 2.30 -2.35
CA CYS A 193 10.51 2.75 -1.20
C CYS A 193 10.46 4.27 -1.15
N GLY A 194 9.34 4.83 -0.72
CA GLY A 194 9.26 6.26 -0.43
C GLY A 194 8.29 6.57 0.70
N GLY A 195 8.37 7.81 1.21
CA GLY A 195 7.59 8.27 2.36
C GLY A 195 8.46 8.53 3.58
N VAL A 196 7.94 8.26 4.78
CA VAL A 196 8.64 8.56 6.05
C VAL A 196 9.36 7.30 6.53
N ILE A 197 10.63 7.17 6.13
CA ILE A 197 11.51 6.07 6.50
C ILE A 197 12.71 6.66 7.27
N PRO A 198 12.97 6.24 8.52
CA PRO A 198 14.15 6.66 9.26
C PRO A 198 15.45 6.22 8.57
N GLU A 199 16.46 7.09 8.50
CA GLU A 199 17.75 6.78 7.84
C GLU A 199 18.42 5.51 8.41
N GLN A 200 18.31 5.29 9.73
CA GLN A 200 18.82 4.08 10.39
C GLN A 200 18.21 2.77 9.87
N ASP A 201 17.07 2.82 9.18
CA ASP A 201 16.42 1.66 8.57
C ASP A 201 16.85 1.43 7.11
N PHE A 202 17.60 2.36 6.49
CA PHE A 202 17.95 2.28 5.07
C PHE A 202 18.81 1.06 4.77
N ALA A 203 19.88 0.84 5.54
CA ALA A 203 20.76 -0.32 5.37
C ALA A 203 19.97 -1.64 5.41
N PHE A 204 19.05 -1.78 6.37
CA PHE A 204 18.18 -2.95 6.47
C PHE A 204 17.29 -3.13 5.23
N LEU A 205 16.72 -2.05 4.69
CA LEU A 205 15.88 -2.12 3.50
C LEU A 205 16.68 -2.48 2.24
N TYR A 206 17.87 -1.91 2.08
CA TYR A 206 18.77 -2.28 0.98
C TYR A 206 19.19 -3.75 1.08
N GLU A 207 19.57 -4.24 2.26
CA GLU A 207 19.87 -5.66 2.51
C GLU A 207 18.67 -6.57 2.22
N ALA A 208 17.44 -6.10 2.47
CA ALA A 208 16.22 -6.83 2.13
C ALA A 208 15.92 -6.88 0.61
N GLY A 209 16.60 -6.06 -0.20
CA GLY A 209 16.47 -6.03 -1.66
C GLY A 209 15.76 -4.79 -2.23
N VAL A 210 15.59 -3.73 -1.44
CA VAL A 210 15.12 -2.43 -1.97
C VAL A 210 16.20 -1.82 -2.85
N THR A 211 15.83 -1.28 -4.00
CA THR A 211 16.79 -0.70 -4.97
C THR A 211 17.10 0.77 -4.68
N ALA A 212 16.09 1.54 -4.26
CA ALA A 212 16.23 2.96 -3.96
C ALA A 212 15.22 3.41 -2.89
N ILE A 213 15.58 4.44 -2.12
CA ILE A 213 14.73 5.03 -1.08
C ILE A 213 14.57 6.53 -1.32
N TYR A 214 13.32 6.99 -1.47
CA TYR A 214 12.94 8.37 -1.74
C TYR A 214 12.23 9.01 -0.53
N GLY A 215 12.98 9.78 0.24
CA GLY A 215 12.48 10.45 1.45
C GLY A 215 11.61 11.69 1.20
N PRO A 216 11.15 12.36 2.26
CA PRO A 216 10.44 13.62 2.14
C PRO A 216 11.30 14.68 1.43
N GLY A 217 10.71 15.40 0.46
CA GLY A 217 11.40 16.46 -0.28
C GLY A 217 12.11 16.01 -1.56
N THR A 218 12.06 14.72 -1.91
CA THR A 218 12.57 14.22 -3.20
C THR A 218 12.00 15.00 -4.38
N HIS A 219 12.88 15.48 -5.26
CA HIS A 219 12.51 16.13 -6.52
C HIS A 219 12.08 15.07 -7.54
N ILE A 220 10.82 15.12 -7.96
CA ILE A 220 10.19 14.07 -8.78
C ILE A 220 10.89 13.86 -10.14
N PRO A 221 11.24 14.91 -10.92
CA PRO A 221 11.93 14.74 -12.20
C PRO A 221 13.27 14.00 -12.05
N THR A 222 14.01 14.27 -10.97
CA THR A 222 15.26 13.58 -10.66
C THR A 222 15.02 12.11 -10.35
N ALA A 223 14.04 11.80 -9.50
CA ALA A 223 13.67 10.41 -9.19
C ALA A 223 13.21 9.63 -10.44
N ALA A 224 12.48 10.28 -11.36
CA ALA A 224 12.03 9.66 -12.59
C ALA A 224 13.20 9.26 -13.50
N LEU A 225 14.24 10.10 -13.61
CA LEU A 225 15.46 9.79 -14.35
C LEU A 225 16.26 8.64 -13.73
N GLU A 226 16.43 8.66 -12.40
CA GLU A 226 17.12 7.59 -11.66
C GLU A 226 16.41 6.23 -11.84
N ILE A 227 15.07 6.24 -11.76
CA ILE A 227 14.26 5.04 -11.99
C ILE A 227 14.41 4.56 -13.43
N LEU A 228 14.33 5.46 -14.43
CA LEU A 228 14.48 5.09 -15.83
C LEU A 228 15.84 4.42 -16.11
N GLU A 229 16.91 4.98 -15.56
CA GLU A 229 18.26 4.40 -15.68
C GLU A 229 18.35 3.05 -14.96
N THR A 230 17.73 2.93 -13.80
CA THR A 230 17.67 1.66 -13.05
C THR A 230 16.96 0.56 -13.84
N ILE A 231 15.86 0.88 -14.53
CA ILE A 231 15.15 -0.05 -15.42
C ILE A 231 16.09 -0.53 -16.53
N ARG A 232 16.81 0.40 -17.18
CA ARG A 232 17.77 0.06 -18.25
C ARG A 232 18.90 -0.83 -17.76
N GLN A 233 19.40 -0.60 -16.55
CA GLN A 233 20.49 -1.40 -15.97
C GLN A 233 20.04 -2.83 -15.61
N HIS A 234 18.87 -2.98 -14.99
CA HIS A 234 18.31 -4.30 -14.68
C HIS A 234 18.09 -5.13 -15.95
N ARG A 235 17.66 -4.50 -17.04
CA ARG A 235 17.54 -5.18 -18.34
C ARG A 235 18.87 -5.70 -18.87
N LYS A 236 19.97 -4.97 -18.73
CA LYS A 236 21.30 -5.41 -19.21
C LYS A 236 21.85 -6.60 -18.42
N ALA A 237 21.38 -6.81 -17.20
CA ALA A 237 21.84 -7.86 -16.31
C ALA A 237 21.03 -9.17 -16.43
N ALA A 238 19.82 -9.12 -17.01
CA ALA A 238 18.94 -10.26 -17.28
C ALA A 238 19.18 -10.84 -18.68
#